data_AF-A0A7G8BKK8-F1
#
_entry.id   AF-A0A7G8BKK8-F1
#
_cell.length_a   1.000
_cell.length_b   1.000
_cell.length_c   1.000
_cell.angle_alpha   90.00
_cell.angle_beta   90.00
_cell.angle_gamma   90.00
#
_symmetry.space_group_name_H-M   'P 1'
#
loop_
_entity.id
_entity.type
_entity.pdbx_description
1 polymer ?
#
loop_
_entity_poly.entity_id
_entity_poly.type
_entity_poly.pdbx_seq_one_letter_code
_entity_poly.pdbx_strand_id
1 'polypeptide(L)'
;MTTAIDATVLAALENRNVWSTEGRAVSRRGFFAVRADELARHLKMNRDAVAESLSRLAATGKVMNIGGTAEDPSPRYHFVYS
;
A
#
# COMPACT_ATOMS: atom_id res chain seq x y z
N MET A 1 -8.30 -10.78 -13.17
CA MET A 1 -8.91 -9.51 -13.64
C MET A 1 -8.52 -8.43 -12.65
N THR A 2 -7.91 -7.34 -13.10
CA THR A 2 -7.55 -6.19 -12.26
C THR A 2 -8.75 -5.24 -12.22
N THR A 3 -9.26 -4.92 -11.04
CA THR A 3 -10.39 -3.98 -10.88
C THR A 3 -9.93 -2.53 -11.00
N ALA A 4 -10.85 -1.59 -11.24
CA ALA A 4 -10.53 -0.16 -11.27
C ALA A 4 -9.89 0.31 -9.95
N ILE A 5 -10.35 -0.22 -8.81
CA ILE A 5 -9.79 0.06 -7.48
C ILE A 5 -8.34 -0.41 -7.40
N ASP A 6 -8.02 -1.59 -7.92
CA ASP A 6 -6.64 -2.13 -7.90
C ASP A 6 -5.67 -1.23 -8.66
N ALA A 7 -6.07 -0.68 -9.81
CA ALA A 7 -5.24 0.27 -10.55
C ALA A 7 -5.03 1.57 -9.75
N THR A 8 -6.07 2.10 -9.11
CA THR A 8 -5.97 3.32 -8.30
C THR A 8 -5.11 3.14 -7.06
N VAL A 9 -5.29 2.03 -6.32
CA VAL A 9 -4.50 1.69 -5.14
C VAL A 9 -3.03 1.51 -5.52
N LEU A 10 -2.75 0.85 -6.64
CA LEU A 10 -1.39 0.64 -7.12
C LEU A 10 -0.71 1.97 -7.50
N ALA A 11 -1.40 2.83 -8.26
CA ALA A 11 -0.88 4.15 -8.63
C ALA A 11 -0.63 5.04 -7.40
N ALA A 12 -1.49 4.96 -6.38
CA ALA A 12 -1.30 5.67 -5.12
C ALA A 12 -0.05 5.18 -4.37
N LEU A 13 0.17 3.87 -4.29
CA LEU A 13 1.37 3.28 -3.68
C LEU A 13 2.67 3.62 -4.43
N GLU A 14 2.58 3.78 -5.74
CA GLU A 14 3.72 4.17 -6.58
C GLU A 14 4.14 5.63 -6.33
N ASN A 15 3.21 6.49 -5.88
CA ASN A 15 3.47 7.91 -5.69
C ASN A 15 4.30 8.20 -4.43
N ARG A 16 5.62 8.22 -4.61
CA ARG A 16 6.59 8.48 -3.54
C ARG A 16 6.44 9.85 -2.88
N ASN A 17 6.00 10.86 -3.63
CA ASN A 17 5.90 12.23 -3.13
C ASN A 17 4.80 12.38 -2.07
N VAL A 18 3.74 11.58 -2.17
CA VAL A 18 2.63 11.59 -1.20
C VAL A 18 3.07 10.99 0.14
N TRP A 19 3.93 9.97 0.10
CA TRP A 19 4.27 9.15 1.27
C TRP A 19 5.65 9.44 1.87
N SER A 20 6.35 10.44 1.34
CA SER A 20 7.67 10.87 1.83
C SER A 20 7.53 11.51 3.21
N THR A 21 7.55 10.69 4.25
CA THR A 21 7.51 11.10 5.66
C THR A 21 8.70 10.51 6.39
N GLU A 22 9.31 11.28 7.29
CA GLU A 22 10.44 10.84 8.11
C GLU A 22 10.10 9.59 8.94
N GLY A 23 11.04 8.65 9.05
CA GLY A 23 10.91 7.44 9.87
C GLY A 23 10.06 6.31 9.29
N ARG A 24 9.51 6.45 8.08
CA ARG A 24 8.71 5.39 7.43
C ARG A 24 9.60 4.30 6.84
N ALA A 25 9.18 3.05 6.94
CA ALA A 25 9.86 1.93 6.30
C ALA A 25 9.84 2.09 4.78
N VAL A 26 10.99 1.90 4.14
CA VAL A 26 11.17 2.04 2.70
C VAL A 26 11.67 0.73 2.12
N SER A 27 11.14 0.35 0.97
CA SER A 27 11.66 -0.77 0.20
C SER A 27 13.07 -0.48 -0.32
N ARG A 28 13.82 -1.52 -0.71
CA ARG A 28 15.15 -1.35 -1.33
C ARG A 28 15.14 -0.43 -2.56
N ARG A 29 13.98 -0.19 -3.18
CA ARG A 29 13.82 0.65 -4.39
C ARG A 29 13.24 2.04 -4.09
N GLY A 30 13.12 2.44 -2.82
CA GLY A 30 12.66 3.79 -2.46
C GLY A 30 11.14 3.95 -2.38
N PHE A 31 10.36 2.86 -2.35
CA PHE A 31 8.90 2.93 -2.16
C PHE A 31 8.55 2.83 -0.69
N PHE A 32 7.69 3.73 -0.23
CA PHE A 32 7.27 3.80 1.16
C PHE A 32 6.24 2.72 1.49
N ALA A 33 6.34 2.17 2.71
CA ALA A 33 5.33 1.25 3.23
C ALA A 33 4.14 2.03 3.79
N VAL A 34 2.94 1.74 3.30
CA VAL A 34 1.69 2.47 3.57
C VAL A 34 0.61 1.55 4.09
N ARG A 35 -0.19 2.05 5.05
CA ARG A 35 -1.33 1.30 5.59
C ARG A 35 -2.57 1.47 4.72
N ALA A 36 -3.48 0.49 4.80
CA ALA A 36 -4.74 0.54 4.08
C ALA A 36 -5.61 1.76 4.45
N ASP A 37 -5.61 2.18 5.73
CA ASP A 37 -6.35 3.35 6.19
C ASP A 37 -5.76 4.67 5.67
N GLU A 38 -4.45 4.73 5.46
CA GLU A 38 -3.77 5.91 4.89
C GLU A 38 -4.11 6.05 3.40
N LEU A 39 -4.07 4.95 2.66
CA LEU A 39 -4.51 4.89 1.27
C LEU A 39 -6.00 5.23 1.14
N ALA A 40 -6.85 4.66 1.97
CA ALA A 40 -8.28 4.94 1.98
C ALA A 40 -8.57 6.42 2.26
N ARG A 41 -7.86 7.04 3.22
CA ARG A 41 -7.98 8.47 3.51
C ARG A 41 -7.50 9.34 2.35
N HIS A 42 -6.35 9.02 1.75
CA HIS A 42 -5.82 9.76 0.61
C HIS A 42 -6.74 9.67 -0.62
N LEU A 43 -7.24 8.47 -0.91
CA LEU A 43 -8.11 8.18 -2.05
C LEU A 43 -9.58 8.53 -1.81
N LYS A 44 -9.97 8.88 -0.58
CA LYS A 44 -11.37 9.06 -0.14
C LYS A 44 -12.24 7.85 -0.47
N MET A 45 -11.70 6.65 -0.23
CA MET A 45 -12.34 5.37 -0.52
C MET A 45 -12.64 4.59 0.76
N ASN A 46 -13.49 3.56 0.65
CA ASN A 46 -13.75 2.64 1.75
C ASN A 46 -12.47 1.83 2.09
N ARG A 47 -12.13 1.76 3.38
CA ARG A 47 -10.94 1.06 3.88
C ARG A 47 -10.93 -0.42 3.53
N ASP A 48 -12.06 -1.10 3.67
CA ASP A 48 -12.16 -2.54 3.43
C ASP A 48 -11.97 -2.85 1.95
N ALA A 49 -12.54 -2.04 1.06
CA ALA A 49 -12.32 -2.16 -0.39
C ALA A 49 -10.84 -1.97 -0.77
N VAL A 50 -10.14 -1.04 -0.12
CA VAL A 50 -8.69 -0.85 -0.30
C VAL A 50 -7.90 -2.04 0.26
N ALA A 51 -8.27 -2.57 1.43
CA ALA A 51 -7.60 -3.71 2.05
C ALA A 51 -7.75 -5.00 1.20
N GLU A 52 -8.94 -5.24 0.65
CA GLU A 52 -9.18 -6.33 -0.30
C GLU A 52 -8.35 -6.17 -1.57
N SER A 53 -8.28 -4.93 -2.09
CA SER A 53 -7.47 -4.59 -3.26
C SER A 53 -5.98 -4.86 -3.03
N LEU A 54 -5.45 -4.40 -1.90
CA LEU A 54 -4.06 -4.66 -1.49
C LEU A 54 -3.77 -6.15 -1.37
N SER A 55 -4.73 -6.93 -0.83
CA SER A 55 -4.60 -8.38 -0.70
C SER A 55 -4.54 -9.07 -2.07
N ARG A 56 -5.38 -8.65 -3.03
CA ARG A 56 -5.32 -9.14 -4.42
C ARG A 56 -4.02 -8.74 -5.11
N LEU A 57 -3.59 -7.48 -4.98
CA LEU A 57 -2.34 -6.99 -5.57
C LEU A 57 -1.14 -7.75 -4.99
N ALA A 58 -1.16 -8.08 -3.70
CA ALA A 58 -0.13 -8.87 -3.03
C ALA A 58 -0.07 -10.29 -3.58
N ALA A 59 -1.23 -10.93 -3.78
CA ALA A 59 -1.31 -12.25 -4.42
C ALA A 59 -0.74 -12.25 -5.85
N THR A 60 -0.76 -11.11 -6.55
CA THR A 60 -0.15 -10.94 -7.88
C THR A 60 1.32 -10.52 -7.86
N GLY A 61 1.91 -10.32 -6.68
CA GLY A 61 3.31 -9.89 -6.52
C GLY A 61 3.58 -8.42 -6.84
N LYS A 62 2.54 -7.61 -7.09
CA LYS A 62 2.68 -6.16 -7.41
C LYS A 62 2.90 -5.29 -6.18
N VAL A 63 2.47 -5.77 -5.01
CA VAL A 63 2.72 -5.12 -3.71
C VAL A 63 3.18 -6.18 -2.72
N MET A 64 3.92 -5.77 -1.70
CA MET A 64 4.38 -6.66 -0.65
C MET A 64 3.83 -6.21 0.68
N ASN A 65 3.18 -7.14 1.38
CA ASN A 65 2.78 -6.96 2.77
C ASN A 65 4.00 -7.23 3.65
N ILE A 66 4.43 -6.23 4.41
CA ILE A 66 5.57 -6.34 5.34
C ILE A 66 5.11 -6.55 6.80
N GLY A 67 3.81 -6.76 7.01
CA GLY A 67 3.21 -6.94 8.32
C GLY A 67 3.05 -5.63 9.10
N GLY A 68 2.57 -5.78 10.34
CA GLY A 68 2.61 -4.73 11.36
C GLY A 68 3.87 -4.85 12.22
N THR A 69 4.10 -3.87 13.07
CA THR A 69 5.11 -3.94 14.13
C THR A 69 4.48 -4.42 15.44
N ALA A 70 5.30 -4.74 16.44
CA ALA A 70 4.79 -5.07 17.78
C ALA A 70 4.01 -3.90 18.42
N GLU A 71 4.35 -2.66 18.05
CA GLU A 71 3.69 -1.44 18.53
C GLU A 71 2.43 -1.09 17.74
N ASP A 72 2.37 -1.45 16.46
CA ASP A 72 1.20 -1.23 15.60
C ASP A 72 0.97 -2.47 14.73
N PRO A 73 -0.02 -3.31 15.06
CA PRO A 73 -0.29 -4.55 14.35
C PRO A 73 -0.89 -4.33 12.95
N SER A 74 -1.18 -3.07 12.57
CA SER A 74 -1.77 -2.75 11.27
C SER A 74 -0.80 -3.10 10.13
N PRO A 75 -1.22 -3.93 9.16
CA PRO A 75 -0.34 -4.34 8.08
C PRO A 75 0.03 -3.15 7.18
N ARG A 76 1.30 -3.12 6.79
CA ARG A 76 1.86 -2.12 5.87
C ARG A 76 2.20 -2.78 4.54
N TYR A 77 1.93 -2.05 3.45
CA TYR A 77 2.13 -2.53 2.09
C TYR A 77 3.03 -1.56 1.34
N HIS A 78 3.96 -2.05 0.54
CA HIS A 78 4.71 -1.21 -0.39
C HIS A 78 4.68 -1.78 -1.80
N PHE A 79 4.84 -0.91 -2.79
CA PHE A 79 4.92 -1.31 -4.19
C PHE A 79 6.15 -2.19 -4.45
N VAL A 80 5.96 -3.22 -5.27
CA VAL A 80 7.01 -4.10 -5.78
C VAL A 80 7.03 -3.93 -7.29
N TYR A 81 8.13 -3.36 -7.77
CA TYR A 81 8.36 -3.23 -9.21
C TYR A 81 8.82 -4.59 -9.73
N SER A 82 7.98 -5.27 -10.52
CA SER A 82 8.38 -6.47 -11.28
C SER A 82 9.24 -6.06 -12.47
#